data_AF-F9EI29-F1
#
_entry.id   AF-F9EI29-F1
#
_cell.length_a   1.000
_cell.length_b   1.000
_cell.length_c   1.000
_cell.angle_alpha   90.00
_cell.angle_beta   90.00
_cell.angle_gamma   90.00
#
_symmetry.space_group_name_H-M   'P 1'
#
loop_
_entity.id
_entity.type
_entity.pdbx_description
1 polymer ?
#
loop_
_entity_poly.entity_id
_entity_poly.type
_entity_poly.pdbx_seq_one_letter_code
_entity_poly.pdbx_strand_id
1 'polypeptide(L)'
;MEASETGGSPGPVDDVPGGPGWVVDGATLLPRITDLASFRAAGAKDPLLEAIELLWLGDPVAARAQLRGREKSTRVLVFLADCDRAMGWYEASRIRYETLLREHEGDGWEPVLHDHLGKVLLQAGDPGAALRQFVTSLNLRRASGASAGLLAFSAQAVEYTVRLLRAPRRAAHRPPSAQNRRS
;
A
#
# COMPACT_ATOMS: atom_id res chain seq x y z
N MET A 1 9.26 -33.77 -18.51
CA MET A 1 9.78 -32.50 -17.96
C MET A 1 8.59 -31.57 -17.83
N GLU A 2 7.89 -31.65 -16.70
CA GLU A 2 6.74 -30.79 -16.41
C GLU A 2 7.26 -29.51 -15.75
N ALA A 3 6.84 -28.38 -16.31
CA ALA A 3 7.14 -27.07 -15.77
C ALA A 3 6.42 -26.91 -14.43
N SER A 4 7.20 -26.74 -13.36
CA SER A 4 6.72 -26.33 -12.05
C SER A 4 6.17 -24.90 -12.16
N GLU A 5 4.86 -24.75 -12.35
CA GLU A 5 4.21 -23.45 -12.20
C GLU A 5 4.17 -23.09 -10.71
N THR A 6 5.13 -22.27 -10.30
CA THR A 6 5.15 -21.58 -9.02
C THR A 6 3.89 -20.72 -8.90
N GLY A 7 3.03 -21.03 -7.92
CA GLY A 7 1.82 -20.26 -7.63
C GLY A 7 2.18 -18.80 -7.33
N GLY A 8 1.88 -17.91 -8.27
CA GLY A 8 2.22 -16.50 -8.20
C GLY A 8 1.08 -15.64 -7.67
N SER A 9 1.44 -14.51 -7.05
CA SER A 9 0.61 -13.29 -7.03
C SER A 9 -0.08 -13.08 -8.38
N PRO A 10 -1.24 -12.38 -8.44
CA PRO A 10 -1.72 -11.88 -9.72
C PRO A 10 -0.53 -11.23 -10.45
N GLY A 11 -0.32 -11.58 -11.71
CA GLY A 11 0.77 -10.99 -12.50
C GLY A 11 0.76 -9.46 -12.32
N PRO A 12 1.93 -8.84 -12.14
CA PRO A 12 2.01 -7.44 -11.75
C PRO A 12 1.17 -6.58 -12.71
N VAL A 13 0.46 -5.60 -12.16
CA VAL A 13 -0.01 -4.47 -12.99
C VAL A 13 1.20 -3.59 -13.32
N ASP A 14 1.09 -2.73 -14.32
CA ASP A 14 2.21 -1.86 -14.67
C ASP A 14 2.53 -0.88 -13.54
N ASP A 15 3.80 -0.56 -13.36
CA ASP A 15 4.24 0.51 -12.47
C ASP A 15 3.64 1.85 -12.93
N VAL A 16 3.14 2.64 -11.99
CA VAL A 16 2.63 3.99 -12.30
C VAL A 16 3.65 5.03 -11.84
N PRO A 17 4.11 5.93 -12.73
CA PRO A 17 5.04 7.00 -12.35
C PRO A 17 4.51 7.87 -11.22
N GLY A 18 5.29 7.97 -10.14
CA GLY A 18 4.97 8.77 -8.96
C GLY A 18 5.43 10.23 -9.08
N GLY A 19 6.59 10.39 -9.68
CA GLY A 19 7.32 11.64 -9.83
C GLY A 19 8.77 11.33 -10.20
N PRO A 20 9.67 12.32 -10.18
CA PRO A 20 11.07 12.09 -10.51
C PRO A 20 11.71 11.05 -9.57
N GLY A 21 12.25 9.98 -10.16
CA GLY A 21 12.99 8.95 -9.43
C GLY A 21 12.16 7.97 -8.59
N TRP A 22 10.84 7.91 -8.74
CA TRP A 22 10.03 6.89 -8.05
C TRP A 22 8.72 6.52 -8.79
N VAL A 23 8.23 5.32 -8.48
CA VAL A 23 6.99 4.74 -9.03
C VAL A 23 6.11 4.19 -7.90
N VAL A 24 4.83 3.99 -8.18
CA VAL A 24 4.00 3.04 -7.43
C VAL A 24 4.18 1.67 -8.07
N ASP A 25 4.80 0.77 -7.32
CA ASP A 25 5.14 -0.57 -7.75
C ASP A 25 3.88 -1.40 -7.99
N GLY A 26 3.73 -1.95 -9.20
CA GLY A 26 2.53 -2.68 -9.60
C GLY A 26 2.41 -4.10 -9.05
N ALA A 27 3.42 -4.61 -8.34
CA ALA A 27 3.35 -5.87 -7.61
C ALA A 27 2.93 -5.68 -6.14
N THR A 28 3.18 -4.52 -5.56
CA THR A 28 2.97 -4.26 -4.12
C THR A 28 2.01 -3.11 -3.82
N LEU A 29 1.73 -2.26 -4.80
CA LEU A 29 1.05 -0.96 -4.68
C LEU A 29 1.77 0.04 -3.75
N LEU A 30 3.03 -0.22 -3.40
CA LEU A 30 3.83 0.65 -2.54
C LEU A 30 4.73 1.55 -3.38
N PRO A 31 5.10 2.74 -2.86
CA PRO A 31 6.11 3.55 -3.51
C PRO A 31 7.46 2.81 -3.53
N ARG A 32 8.16 2.88 -4.66
CA ARG A 32 9.52 2.38 -4.84
C ARG A 32 10.38 3.43 -5.53
N ILE A 33 11.55 3.70 -4.95
CA ILE A 33 12.56 4.58 -5.55
C ILE A 33 13.22 3.83 -6.71
N THR A 34 13.26 4.48 -7.88
CA THR A 34 13.89 3.95 -9.10
C THR A 34 15.18 4.68 -9.45
N ASP A 35 15.31 5.95 -9.04
CA ASP A 35 16.54 6.73 -9.12
C ASP A 35 16.64 7.63 -7.88
N LEU A 36 17.57 7.30 -7.00
CA LEU A 36 17.76 7.99 -5.74
C LEU A 36 18.23 9.45 -5.90
N ALA A 37 19.06 9.73 -6.91
CA ALA A 37 19.54 11.08 -7.14
C ALA A 37 18.41 11.99 -7.63
N SER A 38 17.62 11.51 -8.59
CA SER A 38 16.44 12.23 -9.08
C SER A 38 15.38 12.41 -8.00
N PHE A 39 15.14 11.38 -7.18
CA PHE A 39 14.21 11.44 -6.05
C PHE A 39 14.61 12.51 -5.03
N ARG A 40 15.88 12.51 -4.60
CA ARG A 40 16.42 13.50 -3.66
C ARG A 40 16.39 14.91 -4.21
N ALA A 41 16.75 15.09 -5.48
CA ALA A 41 16.73 16.40 -6.13
C ALA A 41 15.31 16.99 -6.18
N ALA A 42 14.30 16.18 -6.55
CA ALA A 42 12.91 16.63 -6.59
C ALA A 42 12.34 16.92 -5.19
N GLY A 43 12.75 16.14 -4.18
CA GLY A 43 12.31 16.29 -2.80
C GLY A 43 13.10 17.28 -1.96
N ALA A 44 14.09 17.99 -2.52
CA ALA A 44 15.09 18.74 -1.73
C ALA A 44 14.52 19.79 -0.77
N LYS A 45 13.30 20.29 -1.01
CA LYS A 45 12.60 21.26 -0.16
C LYS A 45 11.63 20.62 0.83
N ASP A 46 11.42 19.31 0.75
CA ASP A 46 10.51 18.59 1.61
C ASP A 46 11.18 18.30 2.96
N PRO A 47 10.69 18.88 4.07
CA PRO A 47 11.28 18.65 5.38
C PRO A 47 11.20 17.19 5.82
N LEU A 48 10.35 16.36 5.20
CA LEU A 48 10.18 14.94 5.52
C LEU A 48 11.00 14.01 4.61
N LEU A 49 11.74 14.54 3.62
CA LEU A 49 12.43 13.74 2.59
C LEU A 49 13.23 12.57 3.18
N GLU A 50 14.06 12.83 4.18
CA GLU A 50 14.92 11.82 4.78
C GLU A 50 14.13 10.65 5.41
N ALA A 51 13.04 10.95 6.11
CA ALA A 51 12.18 9.92 6.69
C ALA A 51 11.43 9.13 5.61
N ILE A 52 11.00 9.79 4.54
CA ILE A 52 10.35 9.14 3.39
C ILE A 52 11.34 8.20 2.69
N GLU A 53 12.55 8.67 2.46
CA GLU A 53 13.63 7.88 1.85
C GLU A 53 13.93 6.64 2.67
N LEU A 54 14.15 6.77 3.99
CA LEU A 54 14.38 5.65 4.88
C LEU A 54 13.25 4.62 4.81
N LEU A 55 11.99 5.08 4.86
CA LEU A 55 10.83 4.21 4.78
C LEU A 55 10.78 3.46 3.45
N TRP A 56 11.01 4.14 2.33
CA TRP A 56 10.89 3.57 0.98
C TRP A 56 12.10 2.71 0.59
N LEU A 57 13.24 2.87 1.27
CA LEU A 57 14.39 1.97 1.20
C LEU A 57 14.31 0.79 2.17
N GLY A 58 13.21 0.67 2.94
CA GLY A 58 12.95 -0.49 3.79
C GLY A 58 13.47 -0.38 5.22
N ASP A 59 13.76 0.82 5.72
CA ASP A 59 14.06 1.09 7.13
C ASP A 59 12.94 1.89 7.82
N PRO A 60 11.79 1.25 8.09
CA PRO A 60 10.67 1.91 8.76
C PRO A 60 10.96 2.26 10.22
N VAL A 61 11.97 1.62 10.85
CA VAL A 61 12.34 1.90 12.25
C VAL A 61 13.05 3.24 12.34
N ALA A 62 14.05 3.46 11.50
CA ALA A 62 14.77 4.73 11.44
C ALA A 62 13.83 5.88 10.99
N ALA A 63 13.02 5.65 9.95
CA ALA A 63 12.02 6.62 9.49
C ALA A 63 11.09 7.05 10.62
N ARG A 64 10.55 6.08 11.38
CA ARG A 64 9.66 6.34 12.51
C ARG A 64 10.34 7.08 13.64
N ALA A 65 11.60 6.78 13.95
CA ALA A 65 12.37 7.52 14.95
C ALA A 65 12.47 9.00 14.58
N GLN A 66 12.76 9.32 13.31
CA GLN A 66 12.81 10.70 12.83
C GLN A 66 11.45 11.42 12.91
N LEU A 67 10.36 10.73 12.53
CA LEU A 67 9.01 11.31 12.52
C LEU A 67 8.44 11.53 13.93
N ARG A 68 8.86 10.74 14.92
CA ARG A 68 8.36 10.85 16.30
C ARG A 68 8.72 12.18 16.96
N GLY A 69 9.88 12.74 16.66
CA GLY A 69 10.34 14.04 17.18
C GLY A 69 9.68 15.26 16.52
N ARG A 70 8.87 15.08 15.47
CA ARG A 70 8.25 16.17 14.72
C ARG A 70 6.86 16.52 15.24
N GLU A 71 6.45 17.76 14.99
CA GLU A 71 5.08 18.22 15.16
C GLU A 71 4.11 17.33 14.38
N LYS A 72 2.95 17.02 15.00
CA LYS A 72 1.97 16.08 14.46
C LYS A 72 1.03 16.75 13.47
N SER A 73 1.52 16.94 12.25
CA SER A 73 0.67 17.23 11.08
C SER A 73 0.07 15.94 10.51
N THR A 74 -1.03 16.06 9.74
CA THR A 74 -1.65 14.94 9.01
C THR A 74 -0.63 14.15 8.22
N ARG A 75 0.28 14.81 7.49
CA ARG A 75 1.32 14.16 6.70
C ARG A 75 2.30 13.35 7.54
N VAL A 76 2.70 13.86 8.72
CA VAL A 76 3.55 13.11 9.67
C VAL A 76 2.80 11.90 10.22
N LEU A 77 1.50 12.04 10.54
CA LEU A 77 0.67 10.94 11.03
C LEU A 77 0.48 9.83 9.98
N VAL A 78 0.31 10.20 8.71
CA VAL A 78 0.27 9.26 7.57
C VAL A 78 1.58 8.47 7.49
N PHE A 79 2.75 9.12 7.48
CA PHE A 79 4.02 8.38 7.38
C PHE A 79 4.33 7.55 8.62
N LEU A 80 3.91 7.99 9.82
CA LEU A 80 3.98 7.14 11.01
C LEU A 80 3.13 5.88 10.85
N ALA A 81 1.93 5.99 10.25
CA ALA A 81 1.07 4.83 10.00
C ALA A 81 1.67 3.91 8.92
N ASP A 82 2.31 4.47 7.89
CA ASP A 82 3.05 3.69 6.90
C ASP A 82 4.25 2.96 7.51
N CYS A 83 4.97 3.57 8.46
CA CYS A 83 6.02 2.88 9.20
C CYS A 83 5.44 1.71 10.02
N ASP A 84 4.34 1.94 10.75
CA ASP A 84 3.67 0.89 11.52
C ASP A 84 3.22 -0.26 10.59
N ARG A 85 2.68 0.06 9.40
CA ARG A 85 2.34 -0.92 8.35
C ARG A 85 3.57 -1.70 7.87
N ALA A 86 4.66 -1.02 7.55
CA ALA A 86 5.89 -1.65 7.06
C ALA A 86 6.56 -2.57 8.11
N MET A 87 6.33 -2.33 9.40
CA MET A 87 6.76 -3.22 10.49
C MET A 87 5.77 -4.36 10.80
N GLY A 88 4.68 -4.47 10.04
CA GLY A 88 3.63 -5.48 10.27
C GLY A 88 2.66 -5.15 11.40
N TRP A 89 2.70 -3.94 11.96
CA TRP A 89 1.78 -3.48 13.00
C TRP A 89 0.48 -2.96 12.38
N TYR A 90 -0.18 -3.83 11.61
CA TYR A 90 -1.32 -3.46 10.77
C TYR A 90 -2.48 -2.88 11.56
N GLU A 91 -2.78 -3.42 12.75
CA GLU A 91 -3.88 -2.92 13.58
C GLU A 91 -3.63 -1.48 14.07
N ALA A 92 -2.41 -1.20 14.53
CA ALA A 92 -2.04 0.16 14.95
C ALA A 92 -2.09 1.15 13.78
N SER A 93 -1.62 0.73 12.60
CA SER A 93 -1.69 1.51 11.37
C SER A 93 -3.15 1.79 10.96
N ARG A 94 -3.99 0.75 10.99
CA ARG A 94 -5.42 0.82 10.69
C ARG A 94 -6.15 1.80 11.61
N ILE A 95 -6.00 1.66 12.92
CA ILE A 95 -6.64 2.56 13.91
C ILE A 95 -6.26 4.02 13.64
N ARG A 96 -5.00 4.29 13.27
CA ARG A 96 -4.56 5.65 12.93
C ARG A 96 -5.25 6.16 11.67
N TYR A 97 -5.31 5.39 10.60
CA TYR A 97 -5.99 5.82 9.38
C TYR A 97 -7.50 5.98 9.55
N GLU A 98 -8.17 5.10 10.30
CA GLU A 98 -9.59 5.25 10.61
C GLU A 98 -9.86 6.51 11.46
N THR A 99 -8.91 6.90 12.32
CA THR A 99 -9.00 8.16 13.08
C THR A 99 -8.83 9.36 12.17
N LEU A 100 -7.79 9.37 11.33
CA LEU A 100 -7.57 10.43 10.34
C LEU A 100 -8.74 10.57 9.36
N LEU A 101 -9.36 9.46 8.94
CA LEU A 101 -10.53 9.50 8.05
C LEU A 101 -11.71 10.24 8.69
N ARG A 102 -11.97 10.04 9.98
CA ARG A 102 -13.03 10.78 10.69
C ARG A 102 -12.70 12.27 10.82
N GLU A 103 -11.42 12.62 10.92
CA GLU A 103 -10.96 14.01 11.04
C GLU A 103 -11.00 14.77 9.70
N HIS A 104 -10.87 14.04 8.59
CA HIS A 104 -10.72 14.57 7.24
C HIS A 104 -11.90 14.23 6.32
N GLU A 105 -13.06 13.87 6.88
CA GLU A 105 -14.26 13.58 6.09
C GLU A 105 -14.68 14.81 5.25
N GLY A 106 -14.85 14.60 3.94
CA GLY A 106 -15.26 15.62 3.00
C GLY A 106 -14.15 16.56 2.52
N ASP A 107 -12.90 16.39 2.96
CA ASP A 107 -11.78 17.25 2.56
C ASP A 107 -10.81 16.58 1.56
N GLY A 108 -9.77 17.32 1.17
CA GLY A 108 -8.79 16.86 0.18
C GLY A 108 -7.93 15.66 0.60
N TRP A 109 -7.84 15.36 1.90
CA TRP A 109 -7.10 14.21 2.43
C TRP A 109 -7.88 12.92 2.37
N GLU A 110 -9.21 12.96 2.47
CA GLU A 110 -10.07 11.77 2.47
C GLU A 110 -9.70 10.72 1.39
N PRO A 111 -9.57 11.07 0.08
CA PRO A 111 -9.18 10.09 -0.93
C PRO A 111 -7.79 9.50 -0.72
N VAL A 112 -6.85 10.28 -0.15
CA VAL A 112 -5.49 9.80 0.15
C VAL A 112 -5.54 8.81 1.30
N LEU A 113 -6.29 9.12 2.36
CA LEU A 113 -6.39 8.28 3.55
C LEU A 113 -7.09 6.95 3.25
N HIS A 114 -8.12 6.94 2.40
CA HIS A 114 -8.72 5.70 1.90
C HIS A 114 -7.71 4.84 1.12
N ASP A 115 -6.91 5.44 0.25
CA ASP A 115 -5.87 4.71 -0.50
C ASP A 115 -4.84 4.06 0.42
N HIS A 116 -4.35 4.79 1.42
CA HIS A 116 -3.40 4.25 2.39
C HIS A 116 -4.02 3.17 3.29
N LEU A 117 -5.26 3.36 3.77
CA LEU A 117 -5.97 2.33 4.53
C LEU A 117 -6.17 1.05 3.69
N GLY A 118 -6.48 1.19 2.40
CA GLY A 118 -6.55 0.06 1.47
C GLY A 118 -5.26 -0.75 1.44
N LYS A 119 -4.09 -0.07 1.39
CA LYS A 119 -2.78 -0.74 1.42
C LYS A 119 -2.51 -1.48 2.73
N VAL A 120 -2.91 -0.89 3.87
CA VAL A 120 -2.83 -1.58 5.17
C VAL A 120 -3.67 -2.85 5.18
N LEU A 121 -4.93 -2.77 4.77
CA LEU A 121 -5.86 -3.90 4.76
C LEU A 121 -5.39 -5.01 3.81
N LEU A 122 -4.85 -4.62 2.65
CA LEU A 122 -4.31 -5.56 1.68
C LEU A 122 -3.13 -6.34 2.26
N GLN A 123 -2.17 -5.67 2.90
CA GLN A 123 -1.02 -6.32 3.54
C GLN A 123 -1.40 -7.11 4.80
N ALA A 124 -2.48 -6.73 5.47
CA ALA A 124 -3.08 -7.50 6.57
C ALA A 124 -3.85 -8.74 6.10
N GLY A 125 -3.97 -8.97 4.79
CA GLY A 125 -4.64 -10.14 4.23
C GLY A 125 -6.16 -10.01 4.05
N ASP A 126 -6.70 -8.79 4.08
CA ASP A 126 -8.12 -8.50 3.80
C ASP A 126 -8.27 -7.73 2.46
N PRO A 127 -8.10 -8.40 1.31
CA PRO A 127 -8.25 -7.78 0.00
C PRO A 127 -9.68 -7.32 -0.28
N GLY A 128 -10.69 -7.92 0.39
CA GLY A 128 -12.09 -7.51 0.23
C GLY A 128 -12.35 -6.15 0.85
N ALA A 129 -11.85 -5.92 2.07
CA ALA A 129 -11.90 -4.59 2.68
C ALA A 129 -11.00 -3.58 1.96
N ALA A 130 -9.80 -3.99 1.53
CA ALA A 130 -8.91 -3.14 0.76
C ALA A 130 -9.59 -2.61 -0.52
N LEU A 131 -10.25 -3.48 -1.29
CA LEU A 131 -10.94 -3.10 -2.51
C LEU A 131 -11.99 -2.01 -2.26
N ARG A 132 -12.76 -2.11 -1.16
CA ARG A 132 -13.74 -1.08 -0.81
C ARG A 132 -13.07 0.28 -0.61
N GLN A 133 -11.95 0.33 0.09
CA GLN A 133 -11.20 1.58 0.31
C GLN A 133 -10.64 2.15 -0.98
N PHE A 134 -10.04 1.32 -1.85
CA PHE A 134 -9.51 1.78 -3.14
C PHE A 134 -10.61 2.30 -4.07
N VAL A 135 -11.77 1.65 -4.10
CA VAL A 135 -12.94 2.12 -4.88
C VAL A 135 -13.44 3.46 -4.35
N THR A 136 -13.54 3.63 -3.03
CA THR A 136 -13.93 4.91 -2.43
C THR A 136 -12.93 6.02 -2.80
N SER A 137 -11.63 5.76 -2.63
CA SER A 137 -10.57 6.70 -3.03
C SER A 137 -10.68 7.12 -4.50
N LEU A 138 -10.85 6.16 -5.41
CA LEU A 138 -11.01 6.42 -6.84
C LEU A 138 -12.23 7.29 -7.15
N ASN A 139 -13.36 7.01 -6.53
CA ASN A 139 -14.60 7.75 -6.75
C ASN A 139 -14.49 9.19 -6.23
N LEU A 140 -13.91 9.38 -5.04
CA LEU A 140 -13.65 10.72 -4.48
C LEU A 140 -12.72 11.54 -5.39
N ARG A 141 -11.62 10.93 -5.89
CA ARG A 141 -10.70 11.60 -6.83
C ARG A 141 -11.36 11.95 -8.16
N ARG A 142 -12.27 11.12 -8.66
CA ARG A 142 -13.07 11.43 -9.86
C ARG A 142 -14.01 12.60 -9.61
N ALA A 143 -14.71 12.59 -8.48
CA ALA A 143 -15.67 13.64 -8.13
C ALA A 143 -14.98 15.01 -7.94
N SER A 144 -13.76 15.03 -7.41
CA SER A 144 -12.99 16.26 -7.22
C SER A 144 -12.19 16.72 -8.46
N GLY A 145 -12.21 15.97 -9.55
CA GLY A 145 -11.43 16.29 -10.76
C GLY A 145 -9.92 16.18 -10.56
N ALA A 146 -9.46 15.21 -9.77
CA ALA A 146 -8.04 14.98 -9.50
C ALA A 146 -7.22 14.75 -10.80
N SER A 147 -5.91 14.99 -10.70
CA SER A 147 -5.00 14.81 -11.84
C SER A 147 -4.99 13.37 -12.36
N ALA A 148 -4.65 13.21 -13.65
CA ALA A 148 -4.58 11.90 -14.30
C ALA A 148 -3.64 10.92 -13.55
N GLY A 149 -2.53 11.40 -12.97
CA GLY A 149 -1.62 10.57 -12.18
C GLY A 149 -2.27 10.03 -10.89
N LEU A 150 -3.00 10.88 -10.15
CA LEU A 150 -3.71 10.44 -8.93
C LEU A 150 -4.84 9.46 -9.26
N LEU A 151 -5.53 9.67 -10.39
CA LEU A 151 -6.53 8.73 -10.90
C LEU A 151 -5.89 7.40 -11.31
N ALA A 152 -4.72 7.43 -11.95
CA ALA A 152 -3.98 6.23 -12.33
C ALA A 152 -3.55 5.41 -11.10
N PHE A 153 -3.05 6.03 -10.02
CA PHE A 153 -2.73 5.30 -8.78
C PHE A 153 -3.94 4.58 -8.19
N SER A 154 -5.07 5.26 -8.06
CA SER A 154 -6.29 4.63 -7.51
C SER A 154 -6.83 3.53 -8.42
N ALA A 155 -6.78 3.73 -9.75
CA ALA A 155 -7.22 2.73 -10.72
C ALA A 155 -6.33 1.48 -10.67
N GLN A 156 -5.01 1.65 -10.60
CA GLN A 156 -4.04 0.57 -10.44
C GLN A 156 -4.34 -0.26 -9.19
N ALA A 157 -4.62 0.38 -8.05
CA ALA A 157 -4.93 -0.30 -6.80
C ALA A 157 -6.23 -1.13 -6.87
N VAL A 158 -7.28 -0.57 -7.51
CA VAL A 158 -8.54 -1.29 -7.76
C VAL A 158 -8.29 -2.50 -8.67
N GLU A 159 -7.59 -2.29 -9.79
CA GLU A 159 -7.32 -3.35 -10.76
C GLU A 159 -6.51 -4.49 -10.14
N TYR A 160 -5.40 -4.17 -9.48
CA TYR A 160 -4.58 -5.14 -8.76
C TYR A 160 -5.42 -5.97 -7.78
N THR A 161 -6.25 -5.31 -6.96
CA THR A 161 -7.03 -5.99 -5.93
C THR A 161 -8.15 -6.85 -6.53
N VAL A 162 -8.76 -6.43 -7.64
CA VAL A 162 -9.72 -7.24 -8.40
C VAL A 162 -9.06 -8.47 -9.00
N ARG A 163 -7.87 -8.35 -9.59
CA ARG A 163 -7.10 -9.49 -10.11
C ARG A 163 -6.76 -10.47 -8.98
N LEU A 164 -6.33 -9.96 -7.83
CA LEU A 164 -6.03 -10.76 -6.64
C LEU A 164 -7.25 -11.57 -6.17
N LEU A 165 -8.42 -10.94 -6.09
CA LEU A 165 -9.66 -11.59 -5.64
C LEU A 165 -10.21 -12.62 -6.65
N ARG A 166 -9.91 -12.45 -7.95
CA ARG A 166 -10.33 -13.37 -9.02
C ARG A 166 -9.37 -14.54 -9.21
N ALA A 167 -8.12 -14.41 -8.77
CA ALA A 167 -7.15 -15.48 -8.86
C ALA A 167 -7.67 -16.72 -8.10
N PRO A 168 -7.61 -17.92 -8.70
CA PRO A 168 -8.07 -19.12 -8.03
C PRO A 168 -7.31 -19.30 -6.71
N ARG A 169 -8.04 -19.33 -5.59
CA ARG A 169 -7.47 -19.68 -4.29
C ARG A 169 -6.87 -21.07 -4.44
N ARG A 170 -5.55 -21.21 -4.26
CA ARG A 170 -4.91 -22.54 -4.20
C ARG A 170 -5.70 -23.37 -3.20
N ALA A 171 -6.21 -24.53 -3.63
CA ALA A 171 -6.67 -25.53 -2.70
C ALA A 171 -5.50 -25.81 -1.75
N ALA A 172 -5.71 -25.56 -0.45
CA ALA A 172 -4.76 -26.03 0.55
C ALA A 172 -4.55 -27.51 0.28
N HIS A 173 -3.30 -27.91 0.05
CA HIS A 173 -2.93 -29.31 -0.14
C HIS A 173 -3.44 -30.07 1.10
N ARG A 174 -4.56 -30.79 0.94
CA ARG A 174 -5.09 -31.66 1.99
C ARG A 174 -4.10 -32.82 2.07
N PRO A 175 -3.34 -33.00 3.17
CA PRO A 175 -2.46 -34.15 3.26
C PRO A 175 -3.32 -35.42 3.14
N PRO A 176 -2.86 -36.47 2.45
CA PRO A 176 -3.60 -37.71 2.34
C PRO A 176 -3.88 -38.22 3.76
N SER A 177 -5.16 -38.39 4.06
CA SER A 177 -5.61 -38.99 5.31
C SER A 177 -4.92 -40.33 5.48
N ALA A 178 -4.18 -40.51 6.58
CA ALA A 178 -3.60 -41.79 6.96
C ALA A 178 -4.72 -42.80 7.16
N GLN A 179 -5.01 -43.54 6.10
CA GLN A 179 -5.99 -44.61 6.09
C GLN A 179 -5.33 -45.85 6.69
N ASN A 180 -5.92 -46.34 7.79
CA ASN A 180 -5.83 -47.70 8.31
C ASN A 180 -4.48 -48.41 8.26
N ARG A 181 -3.82 -48.51 9.42
CA ARG A 181 -3.15 -49.77 9.79
C ARG A 181 -3.75 -50.29 11.08
N ARG A 182 -4.82 -51.06 10.92
CA ARG A 182 -5.16 -52.14 11.86
C ARG A 182 -4.54 -53.41 11.28
N SER A 183 -3.55 -53.95 11.97
CA SER A 183 -3.20 -55.37 12.01
C SER A 183 -2.46 -55.58 13.31
#